data_AF-A0A0E3LNJ3-F1
#
_entry.id   AF-A0A0E3LNJ3-F1
#
_cell.length_a   1.000
_cell.length_b   1.000
_cell.length_c   1.000
_cell.angle_alpha   90.00
_cell.angle_beta   90.00
_cell.angle_gamma   90.00
#
_symmetry.space_group_name_H-M   'P 1'
#
loop_
_entity.id
_entity.type
_entity.pdbx_description
1 polymer ?
#
loop_
_entity_poly.entity_id
_entity_poly.type
_entity_poly.pdbx_seq_one_letter_code
_entity_poly.pdbx_strand_id
1 'polypeptide(L)'
;MGTYMNYNNMTKDDFDRILYARIKEENLESIVNIPGVYEIVSKHFGSDRLRNEEITQSIVKIPGVYEIVSKHFNNDILEMWEYEQYIKVKDIVEKIGLWNPEFQRTSVLLKLLNELIEVLYGTLDLKLDKYVNLRALPVREFFKDVVDKYSDYPIWTCDFEGSCLVGAEKFEIEPVDSILQRFEDDE
;
A
#
# COMPACT_ATOMS: atom_id res chain seq x y z
N MET A 1 -2.54 21.32 1.42
CA MET A 1 -2.45 20.47 2.63
C MET A 1 -1.72 19.22 2.20
N GLY A 2 -0.40 19.17 2.36
CA GLY A 2 0.38 17.95 2.10
C GLY A 2 0.26 17.06 3.33
N THR A 3 -0.45 15.96 3.21
CA THR A 3 -0.35 14.84 4.15
C THR A 3 1.08 14.36 4.10
N TYR A 4 1.85 14.58 5.16
CA TYR A 4 3.16 13.97 5.36
C TYR A 4 2.95 12.45 5.38
N MET A 5 3.17 11.77 4.24
CA MET A 5 3.33 10.32 4.26
C MET A 5 4.57 10.02 5.08
N ASN A 6 4.44 9.07 6.01
CA ASN A 6 5.54 8.69 6.86
C ASN A 6 6.46 7.75 6.06
N TYR A 7 7.61 8.24 5.60
CA TYR A 7 8.59 7.47 4.82
C TYR A 7 9.23 6.31 5.59
N ASN A 8 8.87 6.12 6.86
CA ASN A 8 9.40 5.11 7.78
C ASN A 8 9.30 3.66 7.25
N ASN A 9 8.42 3.39 6.29
CA ASN A 9 8.21 2.05 5.74
C ASN A 9 8.86 1.81 4.36
N MET A 10 9.43 2.84 3.72
CA MET A 10 10.17 2.61 2.48
C MET A 10 11.44 1.82 2.83
N THR A 11 11.55 0.59 2.33
CA THR A 11 12.76 -0.19 2.53
C THR A 11 13.88 0.32 1.63
N LYS A 12 15.12 -0.03 1.97
CA LYS A 12 16.25 0.25 1.08
C LYS A 12 16.05 -0.40 -0.29
N ASP A 13 15.50 -1.60 -0.33
CA ASP A 13 15.27 -2.32 -1.58
C ASP A 13 14.20 -1.62 -2.44
N ASP A 14 13.18 -1.03 -1.82
CA ASP A 14 12.19 -0.19 -2.51
C ASP A 14 12.83 1.06 -3.11
N PHE A 15 13.62 1.76 -2.29
CA PHE A 15 14.35 2.95 -2.71
C PHE A 15 15.28 2.63 -3.89
N ASP A 16 16.09 1.57 -3.77
CA ASP A 16 17.03 1.15 -4.81
C ASP A 16 16.31 0.73 -6.09
N ARG A 17 15.20 -0.01 -5.98
CA ARG A 17 14.38 -0.39 -7.13
C ARG A 17 13.88 0.83 -7.89
N ILE A 18 13.35 1.84 -7.19
CA ILE A 18 12.81 3.06 -7.81
C ILE A 18 13.95 3.92 -8.36
N LEU A 19 15.02 4.11 -7.61
CA LEU A 19 16.22 4.82 -8.05
C LEU A 19 16.75 4.21 -9.35
N TYR A 20 16.90 2.89 -9.42
CA TYR A 20 17.39 2.22 -10.63
C TYR A 20 16.40 2.29 -11.80
N ALA A 21 15.09 2.33 -11.54
CA ALA A 21 14.10 2.58 -12.58
C ALA A 21 14.24 4.01 -13.13
N ARG A 22 14.35 5.01 -12.25
CA ARG A 22 14.56 6.42 -12.60
C ARG A 22 15.85 6.63 -13.40
N ILE A 23 16.96 6.00 -12.98
CA ILE A 23 18.24 6.06 -13.69
C ILE A 23 18.17 5.40 -15.09
N LYS A 24 17.34 4.37 -15.30
CA LYS A 24 17.17 3.75 -16.63
C LYS A 24 16.53 4.70 -17.64
N GLU A 25 15.77 5.68 -17.16
CA GLU A 25 15.17 6.72 -17.99
C GLU A 25 16.16 7.85 -18.31
N GLU A 26 17.30 7.89 -17.62
CA GLU A 26 18.36 8.89 -17.79
C GLU A 26 19.43 8.42 -18.79
N ASN A 27 19.97 9.39 -19.54
CA ASN A 27 21.18 9.15 -20.31
C ASN A 27 22.43 9.38 -19.44
N LEU A 28 23.55 8.79 -19.88
CA LEU A 28 24.84 8.88 -19.18
C LEU A 28 25.27 10.33 -18.91
N GLU A 29 25.08 11.22 -19.89
CA GLU A 29 25.46 12.62 -19.79
C GLU A 29 24.70 13.35 -18.67
N SER A 30 23.41 13.06 -18.52
CA SER A 30 22.56 13.65 -17.50
C SER A 30 23.00 13.26 -16.09
N ILE A 31 23.40 12.00 -15.89
CA ILE A 31 23.94 11.52 -14.61
C ILE A 31 25.32 12.12 -14.32
N VAL A 32 26.21 12.17 -15.31
CA VAL A 32 27.57 12.70 -15.15
C VAL A 32 27.55 14.20 -14.86
N ASN A 33 26.57 14.93 -15.39
CA ASN A 33 26.37 16.35 -15.15
C ASN A 33 25.83 16.69 -13.75
N ILE A 34 25.44 15.69 -12.95
CA ILE A 34 25.08 15.92 -11.55
C ILE A 34 26.33 16.42 -10.80
N PRO A 35 26.27 17.55 -10.07
CA PRO A 35 27.42 18.12 -9.38
C PRO A 35 28.15 17.10 -8.50
N GLY A 36 29.46 16.95 -8.74
CA GLY A 36 30.33 16.01 -8.01
C GLY A 36 30.45 14.62 -8.65
N VAL A 37 29.51 14.19 -9.50
CA VAL A 37 29.59 12.86 -10.14
C VAL A 37 30.77 12.79 -11.12
N TYR A 38 30.90 13.77 -12.03
CA TYR A 38 32.00 13.80 -13.00
C TYR A 38 33.39 13.67 -12.36
N GLU A 39 33.64 14.34 -11.23
CA GLU A 39 34.92 14.32 -10.54
C GLU A 39 35.27 12.92 -10.00
N ILE A 40 34.27 12.18 -9.53
CA ILE A 40 34.47 10.82 -9.03
C ILE A 40 34.68 9.86 -10.20
N VAL A 41 33.83 9.95 -11.22
CA VAL A 41 33.85 9.05 -12.38
C VAL A 41 35.14 9.23 -13.20
N SER A 42 35.59 10.46 -13.42
CA SER A 42 36.85 10.76 -14.13
C SER A 42 38.09 10.26 -13.40
N LYS A 43 38.10 10.28 -12.06
CA LYS A 43 39.16 9.65 -11.25
C LYS A 43 39.14 8.13 -11.34
N HIS A 44 37.95 7.54 -11.46
CA HIS A 44 37.77 6.08 -11.51
C HIS A 44 38.19 5.47 -12.85
N PHE A 45 37.84 6.11 -13.97
CA PHE A 45 38.08 5.55 -15.32
C PHE A 45 39.16 6.27 -16.14
N GLY A 46 39.62 7.45 -15.71
CA GLY A 46 40.39 8.37 -16.54
C GLY A 46 39.48 9.14 -17.51
N SER A 47 39.86 10.38 -17.87
CA SER A 47 39.03 11.31 -18.65
C SER A 47 38.58 10.78 -20.02
N ASP A 48 39.31 9.82 -20.61
CA ASP A 48 39.09 9.36 -21.98
C ASP A 48 38.19 8.11 -22.11
N ARG A 49 37.82 7.45 -21.00
CA ARG A 49 37.10 6.16 -21.03
C ARG A 49 35.59 6.23 -20.79
N LEU A 50 35.03 7.41 -20.53
CA LEU A 50 33.59 7.62 -20.32
C LEU A 50 32.71 7.45 -21.59
N ARG A 51 33.26 6.93 -22.69
CA ARG A 51 32.60 6.82 -23.99
C ARG A 51 32.20 5.40 -24.41
N ASN A 52 32.61 4.38 -23.66
CA ASN A 52 32.29 2.99 -24.02
C ASN A 52 31.22 2.45 -23.09
N GLU A 53 29.98 2.39 -23.59
CA GLU A 53 28.85 1.51 -23.21
C GLU A 53 28.81 0.96 -21.76
N GLU A 54 29.24 1.72 -20.77
CA GLU A 54 28.89 1.44 -19.39
C GLU A 54 27.44 1.84 -19.24
N ILE A 55 26.59 0.81 -19.11
CA ILE A 55 25.18 0.96 -18.75
C ILE A 55 25.12 1.99 -17.63
N THR A 56 24.34 3.06 -17.77
CA THR A 56 24.20 4.17 -16.79
C THR A 56 24.15 3.69 -15.34
N GLN A 57 23.60 2.50 -15.11
CA GLN A 57 23.53 1.81 -13.82
C GLN A 57 24.88 1.38 -13.21
N SER A 58 25.89 1.07 -14.02
CA SER A 58 27.24 0.68 -13.58
C SER A 58 27.97 1.83 -12.89
N ILE A 59 27.79 3.06 -13.37
CA ILE A 59 28.43 4.25 -12.77
C ILE A 59 27.86 4.56 -11.39
N VAL A 60 26.58 4.27 -11.18
CA VAL A 60 25.93 4.44 -9.87
C VAL A 60 26.43 3.41 -8.84
N LYS A 61 27.14 2.35 -9.27
CA LYS A 61 27.81 1.41 -8.35
C LYS A 61 29.18 1.90 -7.87
N ILE A 62 29.70 3.00 -8.42
CA ILE A 62 30.97 3.58 -7.96
C ILE A 62 30.75 4.20 -6.57
N PRO A 63 31.59 3.89 -5.57
CA PRO A 63 31.50 4.51 -4.26
C PRO A 63 31.52 6.05 -4.35
N GLY A 64 30.60 6.72 -3.67
CA GLY A 64 30.44 8.17 -3.70
C GLY A 64 29.49 8.67 -4.79
N VAL A 65 29.32 7.95 -5.89
CA VAL A 65 28.35 8.33 -6.94
C VAL A 65 26.93 7.99 -6.49
N TYR A 66 26.73 6.81 -5.90
CA TYR A 66 25.43 6.40 -5.38
C TYR A 66 24.82 7.44 -4.44
N GLU A 67 25.61 7.96 -3.48
CA GLU A 67 25.17 8.93 -2.49
C GLU A 67 24.76 10.26 -3.12
N ILE A 68 25.48 10.71 -4.16
CA ILE A 68 25.16 11.95 -4.87
C ILE A 68 23.89 11.77 -5.69
N VAL A 69 23.79 10.67 -6.45
CA VAL A 69 22.67 10.40 -7.36
C VAL A 69 21.38 10.09 -6.58
N SER A 70 21.46 9.30 -5.50
CA SER A 70 20.32 9.03 -4.61
C SER A 70 19.78 10.31 -3.98
N LYS A 71 20.66 11.21 -3.53
CA LYS A 71 20.25 12.52 -3.00
C LYS A 71 19.64 13.40 -4.08
N HIS A 72 20.18 13.38 -5.29
CA HIS A 72 19.68 14.17 -6.41
C HIS A 72 18.25 13.79 -6.78
N PHE A 73 17.95 12.49 -6.87
CA PHE A 73 16.63 11.97 -7.22
C PHE A 73 15.72 11.70 -6.01
N ASN A 74 16.12 12.10 -4.80
CA ASN A 74 15.38 11.74 -3.59
C ASN A 74 13.89 12.13 -3.69
N ASN A 75 13.57 13.33 -4.15
CA ASN A 75 12.18 13.78 -4.25
C ASN A 75 11.40 12.99 -5.31
N ASP A 76 11.99 12.72 -6.48
CA ASP A 76 11.38 11.90 -7.53
C ASP A 76 11.07 10.49 -7.00
N ILE A 77 12.01 9.89 -6.25
CA ILE A 77 11.85 8.56 -5.65
C ILE A 77 10.69 8.55 -4.65
N LEU A 78 10.62 9.58 -3.80
CA LEU A 78 9.54 9.72 -2.84
C LEU A 78 8.19 9.86 -3.55
N GLU A 79 8.08 10.72 -4.55
CA GLU A 79 6.84 10.92 -5.32
C GLU A 79 6.39 9.63 -6.01
N MET A 80 7.30 8.91 -6.66
CA MET A 80 7.00 7.63 -7.30
C MET A 80 6.52 6.58 -6.29
N TRP A 81 7.16 6.50 -5.12
CA TRP A 81 6.74 5.57 -4.07
C TRP A 81 5.35 5.91 -3.51
N GLU A 82 5.10 7.18 -3.20
CA GLU A 82 3.80 7.66 -2.73
C GLU A 82 2.70 7.31 -3.73
N TYR A 83 2.98 7.49 -5.02
CA TYR A 83 2.07 7.13 -6.11
C TYR A 83 1.83 5.62 -6.19
N GLU A 84 2.87 4.79 -6.05
CA GLU A 84 2.72 3.33 -5.99
C GLU A 84 1.85 2.88 -4.80
N GLN A 85 2.01 3.48 -3.62
CA GLN A 85 1.15 3.16 -2.47
C GLN A 85 -0.28 3.61 -2.70
N TYR A 86 -0.48 4.80 -3.28
CA TYR A 86 -1.80 5.29 -3.65
C TYR A 86 -2.52 4.35 -4.60
N ILE A 87 -1.84 3.84 -5.64
CA ILE A 87 -2.43 2.86 -6.56
C ILE A 87 -2.85 1.60 -5.81
N LYS A 88 -2.01 1.06 -4.92
CA LYS A 88 -2.35 -0.13 -4.12
C LYS A 88 -3.58 0.09 -3.27
N VAL A 89 -3.64 1.20 -2.54
CA VAL A 89 -4.81 1.56 -1.72
C VAL A 89 -6.06 1.65 -2.58
N LYS A 90 -5.98 2.36 -3.71
CA LYS A 90 -7.10 2.54 -4.63
C LYS A 90 -7.63 1.20 -5.16
N ASP A 91 -6.74 0.32 -5.63
CA ASP A 91 -7.11 -1.01 -6.16
C ASP A 91 -7.79 -1.87 -5.09
N ILE A 92 -7.27 -1.88 -3.85
CA ILE A 92 -7.88 -2.64 -2.76
C ILE A 92 -9.27 -2.08 -2.39
N VAL A 93 -9.39 -0.75 -2.28
CA VAL A 93 -10.67 -0.09 -1.99
C VAL A 93 -11.72 -0.38 -3.08
N GLU A 94 -11.34 -0.33 -4.35
CA GLU A 94 -12.23 -0.69 -5.46
C GLU A 94 -12.68 -2.16 -5.37
N LYS A 95 -11.78 -3.09 -5.06
CA LYS A 95 -12.12 -4.51 -4.85
C LYS A 95 -13.06 -4.73 -3.68
N ILE A 96 -12.87 -4.00 -2.58
CA ILE A 96 -13.79 -4.02 -1.43
C ILE A 96 -15.17 -3.51 -1.85
N GLY A 97 -15.24 -2.42 -2.61
CA GLY A 97 -16.50 -1.86 -3.11
C GLY A 97 -17.25 -2.77 -4.09
N LEU A 98 -16.53 -3.67 -4.78
CA LEU A 98 -17.11 -4.67 -5.67
C LEU A 98 -17.43 -6.01 -4.98
N TRP A 99 -17.05 -6.17 -3.71
CA TRP A 99 -17.31 -7.41 -2.98
C TRP A 99 -18.82 -7.64 -2.85
N ASN A 100 -19.27 -8.87 -3.10
CA ASN A 100 -20.68 -9.22 -3.07
C ASN A 100 -20.94 -10.48 -2.20
N PRO A 101 -21.72 -10.37 -1.11
CA PRO A 101 -22.03 -11.48 -0.21
C PRO A 101 -22.82 -12.63 -0.86
N GLU A 102 -23.46 -12.40 -2.00
CA GLU A 102 -24.20 -13.43 -2.74
C GLU A 102 -23.27 -14.42 -3.44
N PHE A 103 -22.05 -14.00 -3.78
CA PHE A 103 -21.12 -14.79 -4.59
C PHE A 103 -19.77 -15.04 -3.91
N GLN A 104 -19.44 -14.25 -2.89
CA GLN A 104 -18.15 -14.28 -2.24
C GLN A 104 -18.30 -14.45 -0.73
N ARG A 105 -17.38 -15.22 -0.16
CA ARG A 105 -17.30 -15.43 1.28
C ARG A 105 -16.74 -14.19 1.98
N THR A 106 -17.15 -13.99 3.23
CA THR A 106 -16.67 -12.92 4.10
C THR A 106 -15.16 -13.01 4.35
N SER A 107 -14.56 -14.20 4.27
CA SER A 107 -13.09 -14.37 4.36
C SER A 107 -12.32 -13.67 3.24
N VAL A 108 -12.92 -13.52 2.05
CA VAL A 108 -12.33 -12.75 0.95
C VAL A 108 -12.28 -11.26 1.32
N LEU A 109 -13.38 -10.74 1.86
CA LEU A 109 -13.47 -9.36 2.33
C LEU A 109 -12.49 -9.10 3.49
N LEU A 110 -12.43 -9.98 4.49
CA LEU A 110 -11.49 -9.85 5.60
C LEU A 110 -10.04 -9.80 5.11
N LYS A 111 -9.69 -10.63 4.12
CA LYS A 111 -8.36 -10.61 3.51
C LYS A 111 -8.06 -9.25 2.87
N LEU A 112 -8.98 -8.70 2.08
CA LEU A 112 -8.82 -7.37 1.45
C LEU A 112 -8.70 -6.26 2.49
N LEU A 113 -9.49 -6.31 3.57
CA LEU A 113 -9.41 -5.35 4.66
C LEU A 113 -8.06 -5.43 5.38
N ASN A 114 -7.53 -6.63 5.63
CA ASN A 114 -6.21 -6.81 6.23
C ASN A 114 -5.10 -6.30 5.30
N GLU A 115 -5.16 -6.59 3.99
CA GLU A 115 -4.22 -6.04 3.00
C GLU A 115 -4.26 -4.49 3.01
N LEU A 116 -5.46 -3.89 3.07
CA LEU A 116 -5.60 -2.44 3.18
C LEU A 116 -4.99 -1.92 4.49
N ILE A 117 -5.28 -2.55 5.61
CA ILE A 117 -4.72 -2.19 6.92
C ILE A 117 -3.20 -2.25 6.88
N GLU A 118 -2.60 -3.29 6.29
CA GLU A 118 -1.13 -3.42 6.17
C GLU A 118 -0.52 -2.27 5.35
N VAL A 119 -1.14 -1.88 4.24
CA VAL A 119 -0.67 -0.77 3.41
C VAL A 119 -0.81 0.58 4.15
N LEU A 120 -1.90 0.74 4.90
CA LEU A 120 -2.16 1.94 5.70
C LEU A 120 -1.25 2.00 6.95
N TYR A 121 -0.95 0.86 7.58
CA TYR A 121 -0.09 0.77 8.75
C TYR A 121 1.32 1.22 8.41
N GLY A 122 1.62 2.47 8.76
CA GLY A 122 2.91 3.10 8.62
C GLY A 122 3.06 4.03 7.41
N THR A 123 2.02 4.23 6.60
CA THR A 123 1.97 5.41 5.70
C THR A 123 1.13 6.54 6.26
N LEU A 124 0.16 6.29 7.15
CA LEU A 124 -0.83 7.31 7.50
C LEU A 124 -1.43 7.11 8.90
N ASP A 125 -1.57 8.21 9.64
CA ASP A 125 -2.45 8.33 10.82
C ASP A 125 -3.93 8.41 10.39
N LEU A 126 -4.34 7.51 9.48
CA LEU A 126 -5.64 7.54 8.84
C LEU A 126 -6.36 6.23 9.13
N LYS A 127 -7.34 6.34 10.03
CA LYS A 127 -8.34 5.33 10.31
C LYS A 127 -8.95 4.77 9.01
N LEU A 128 -9.20 3.46 8.99
CA LEU A 128 -9.77 2.70 7.87
C LEU A 128 -11.11 3.28 7.38
N ASP A 129 -11.87 3.90 8.28
CA ASP A 129 -13.16 4.55 8.04
C ASP A 129 -13.10 5.70 7.00
N LYS A 130 -11.91 6.25 6.72
CA LYS A 130 -11.71 7.25 5.64
C LYS A 130 -11.74 6.65 4.25
N TYR A 131 -11.48 5.36 4.11
CA TYR A 131 -11.32 4.68 2.82
C TYR A 131 -12.48 3.75 2.52
N VAL A 132 -13.02 3.10 3.54
CA VAL A 132 -14.07 2.10 3.41
C VAL A 132 -15.17 2.40 4.40
N ASN A 133 -16.39 2.63 3.88
CA ASN A 133 -17.58 2.71 4.71
C ASN A 133 -18.12 1.30 4.96
N LEU A 134 -17.69 0.67 6.05
CA LEU A 134 -18.10 -0.69 6.41
C LEU A 134 -19.63 -0.83 6.60
N ARG A 135 -20.32 0.24 7.02
CA ARG A 135 -21.79 0.25 7.14
C ARG A 135 -22.51 0.26 5.80
N ALA A 136 -21.82 0.66 4.74
CA ALA A 136 -22.37 0.67 3.38
C ALA A 136 -22.04 -0.61 2.61
N LEU A 137 -21.37 -1.58 3.25
CA LEU A 137 -21.11 -2.86 2.61
C LEU A 137 -22.43 -3.57 2.31
N PRO A 138 -22.54 -4.23 1.15
CA PRO A 138 -23.74 -4.98 0.82
C PRO A 138 -23.97 -6.08 1.87
N VAL A 139 -25.22 -6.20 2.31
CA VAL A 139 -25.70 -7.26 3.19
C VAL A 139 -26.81 -7.99 2.46
N ARG A 140 -26.78 -9.33 2.48
CA ARG A 140 -27.82 -10.15 1.88
C ARG A 140 -29.16 -9.87 2.57
N GLU A 141 -30.25 -9.78 1.80
CA GLU A 141 -31.56 -9.38 2.35
C GLU A 141 -32.01 -10.21 3.55
N PHE A 142 -31.74 -11.52 3.53
CA PHE A 142 -32.08 -12.44 4.62
C PHE A 142 -31.41 -12.07 5.96
N PHE A 143 -30.26 -11.41 5.94
CA PHE A 143 -29.52 -11.04 7.15
C PHE A 143 -29.63 -9.56 7.51
N LYS A 144 -30.33 -8.73 6.72
CA LYS A 144 -30.46 -7.29 6.98
C LYS A 144 -31.05 -7.00 8.35
N ASP A 145 -32.14 -7.66 8.70
CA ASP A 145 -32.81 -7.45 9.99
C ASP A 145 -31.90 -7.81 11.18
N VAL A 146 -31.06 -8.84 11.02
CA VAL A 146 -30.08 -9.24 12.04
C VAL A 146 -28.99 -8.19 12.18
N VAL A 147 -28.45 -7.71 11.06
CA VAL A 147 -27.41 -6.67 11.05
C VAL A 147 -27.92 -5.36 11.66
N ASP A 148 -29.14 -4.94 11.31
CA ASP A 148 -29.72 -3.68 11.78
C ASP A 148 -30.11 -3.73 13.28
N LYS A 149 -30.49 -4.91 13.80
CA LYS A 149 -30.95 -5.08 15.19
C LYS A 149 -29.81 -4.91 16.21
N TYR A 150 -28.58 -5.34 15.91
CA TYR A 150 -27.49 -5.44 16.88
C TYR A 150 -26.43 -4.33 16.72
N SER A 151 -26.83 -3.06 16.85
CA SER A 151 -25.93 -1.91 16.65
C SER A 151 -24.76 -1.81 17.63
N ASP A 152 -24.89 -2.39 18.83
CA ASP A 152 -23.86 -2.36 19.88
C ASP A 152 -22.78 -3.43 19.68
N TYR A 153 -23.08 -4.46 18.88
CA TYR A 153 -22.14 -5.48 18.43
C TYR A 153 -22.07 -5.42 16.91
N PRO A 154 -21.20 -4.56 16.34
CA PRO A 154 -21.31 -4.19 14.94
C PRO A 154 -21.07 -5.41 14.04
N ILE A 155 -22.18 -5.94 13.53
CA ILE A 155 -22.19 -6.87 12.40
C ILE A 155 -22.16 -5.99 11.16
N TRP A 156 -21.10 -6.08 10.36
CA TRP A 156 -20.94 -5.21 9.19
C TRP A 156 -21.59 -5.81 7.94
N THR A 157 -21.50 -7.13 7.78
CA THR A 157 -22.12 -7.87 6.68
C THR A 157 -22.11 -9.37 6.99
N CYS A 158 -22.89 -10.15 6.25
CA CYS A 158 -22.89 -11.60 6.28
C CYS A 158 -22.96 -12.15 4.85
N ASP A 159 -22.17 -13.20 4.58
CA ASP A 159 -22.18 -13.90 3.29
C ASP A 159 -23.31 -14.94 3.18
N PHE A 160 -23.37 -15.61 2.03
CA PHE A 160 -24.40 -16.61 1.74
C PHE A 160 -24.37 -17.85 2.66
N GLU A 161 -23.28 -18.10 3.38
CA GLU A 161 -23.13 -19.23 4.32
C GLU A 161 -23.53 -18.83 5.75
N GLY A 162 -23.89 -17.57 5.98
CA GLY A 162 -24.17 -17.04 7.31
C GLY A 162 -22.89 -16.74 8.10
N SER A 163 -21.74 -16.60 7.43
CA SER A 163 -20.52 -16.11 8.06
C SER A 163 -20.52 -14.58 8.05
N CYS A 164 -20.51 -13.98 9.23
CA CYS A 164 -20.64 -12.55 9.42
C CYS A 164 -19.29 -11.89 9.77
N LEU A 165 -19.02 -10.74 9.15
CA LEU A 165 -17.91 -9.88 9.52
C LEU A 165 -18.33 -9.04 10.72
N VAL A 166 -17.61 -9.16 11.82
CA VAL A 166 -17.93 -8.46 13.07
C VAL A 166 -16.72 -7.66 13.57
N GLY A 167 -16.99 -6.65 14.39
CA GLY A 167 -15.98 -6.08 15.29
C GLY A 167 -15.89 -4.55 15.31
N ALA A 168 -15.76 -4.00 16.52
CA ALA A 168 -15.50 -2.58 16.78
C ALA A 168 -14.00 -2.26 16.90
N GLU A 169 -13.20 -3.21 17.41
CA GLU A 169 -11.76 -3.06 17.68
C GLU A 169 -10.88 -3.88 16.72
N LYS A 170 -11.31 -5.09 16.34
CA LYS A 170 -10.62 -5.96 15.38
C LYS A 170 -11.65 -6.73 14.56
N PHE A 171 -11.38 -6.88 13.27
CA PHE A 171 -12.24 -7.64 12.36
C PHE A 171 -12.09 -9.14 12.58
N GLU A 172 -13.21 -9.81 12.80
CA GLU A 172 -13.29 -11.26 12.95
C GLU A 172 -14.50 -11.80 12.18
N ILE A 173 -14.48 -13.11 11.91
CA ILE A 173 -15.58 -13.80 11.23
C ILE A 173 -16.24 -14.73 12.24
N GLU A 174 -17.56 -14.61 12.34
CA GLU A 174 -18.36 -15.41 13.24
C GLU A 174 -19.61 -15.95 12.53
N PRO A 175 -20.07 -17.17 12.87
CA PRO A 175 -21.34 -17.69 12.37
C PRO A 175 -22.53 -16.91 12.96
N VAL A 176 -23.52 -16.60 12.13
CA VAL A 176 -24.74 -15.88 12.55
C VAL A 176 -25.48 -16.57 13.68
N ASP A 177 -25.57 -17.90 13.67
CA ASP A 177 -26.25 -18.67 14.71
C ASP A 177 -25.59 -18.49 16.08
N SER A 178 -24.26 -18.45 16.12
CA SER A 178 -23.49 -18.20 17.35
C SER A 178 -23.62 -16.77 17.85
N ILE A 179 -23.92 -15.82 16.96
CA ILE A 179 -24.22 -14.43 17.34
C ILE A 179 -25.62 -14.38 17.94
N LEU A 180 -26.62 -14.98 17.27
CA LEU A 180 -28.00 -14.99 17.73
C LEU A 180 -28.17 -15.68 19.09
N GLN A 181 -27.52 -16.83 19.29
CA GLN A 181 -27.58 -17.56 20.57
C GLN A 181 -27.09 -16.70 21.75
N ARG A 182 -26.03 -15.91 21.56
CA ARG A 182 -25.51 -15.01 22.61
C ARG A 182 -26.56 -13.98 23.05
N PHE A 183 -27.38 -13.50 22.13
CA PHE A 183 -28.40 -12.50 22.44
C PHE A 183 -29.71 -13.10 22.95
N GLU A 184 -29.99 -14.37 22.64
CA GLU A 184 -31.12 -15.10 23.25
C GLU A 184 -30.85 -15.46 24.72
N ASP A 185 -29.58 -15.66 25.10
CA ASP A 185 -29.16 -15.94 26.47
C ASP A 185 -29.07 -14.69 27.38
N ASP A 186 -29.10 -13.48 26.78
CA ASP A 186 -28.99 -12.17 27.45
C ASP A 186 -30.35 -11.45 27.68
N GLU A 187 -31.48 -12.01 27.19
CA GLU A 187 -32.87 -11.56 27.45
C GLU A 187 -33.53 -12.30 28.64
#